data_AF-A0A087N122-F1
#
_entry.id   AF-A0A087N122-F1
#
_cell.length_a   1.000
_cell.length_b   1.000
_cell.length_c   1.000
_cell.angle_alpha   90.00
_cell.angle_beta   90.00
_cell.angle_gamma   90.00
#
_symmetry.space_group_name_H-M   'P 1'
#
loop_
_entity.id
_entity.type
_entity.pdbx_description
1 polymer ?
#
loop_
_entity_poly.entity_id
_entity_poly.type
_entity_poly.pdbx_seq_one_letter_code
_entity_poly.pdbx_strand_id
1 'polypeptide(L)'
;MTKPFKTLSTAALAAVFASSALVPVASAEAPAAAASVEKVVVEQDGKLIEITQKEYIDLFLAGKEPKVKFITLNDEKTYTVEQYTDAFLSNSLDNDKALEQLSEKATAVTPENVLPGKVNEDGQIVADETPEEKVNETFFYNLAA
;
A
#
# COMPACT_ATOMS: atom_id res chain seq x y z
N MET A 1 -21.86 14.09 17.69
CA MET A 1 -22.26 12.69 17.41
C MET A 1 -21.34 12.17 16.32
N THR A 2 -20.22 11.57 16.72
CA THR A 2 -19.24 10.95 15.81
C THR A 2 -19.84 9.63 15.35
N LYS A 3 -20.31 9.56 14.09
CA LYS A 3 -20.80 8.30 13.51
C LYS A 3 -19.64 7.31 13.52
N PRO A 4 -19.82 6.06 13.99
CA PRO A 4 -18.81 5.03 13.78
C PRO A 4 -18.77 4.75 12.28
N PHE A 5 -17.81 5.34 11.59
CA PHE A 5 -17.48 4.99 10.23
C PHE A 5 -17.14 3.50 10.25
N LYS A 6 -18.00 2.68 9.65
CA LYS A 6 -17.74 1.26 9.46
C LYS A 6 -16.50 1.18 8.59
N THR A 7 -15.37 0.86 9.21
CA THR A 7 -14.11 0.51 8.55
C THR A 7 -14.46 -0.43 7.39
N LEU A 8 -14.07 -0.08 6.17
CA LEU A 8 -14.23 -1.00 5.04
C LEU A 8 -13.54 -2.30 5.44
N SER A 9 -14.30 -3.40 5.48
CA SER A 9 -13.71 -4.71 5.76
C SER A 9 -12.59 -4.97 4.75
N THR A 10 -11.51 -5.65 5.14
CA THR A 10 -10.38 -6.01 4.28
C THR A 10 -10.85 -6.62 2.94
N ALA A 11 -11.94 -7.38 2.97
CA ALA A 11 -12.60 -7.92 1.79
C ALA A 11 -13.19 -6.89 0.82
N ALA A 12 -13.75 -5.78 1.32
CA ALA A 12 -14.25 -4.70 0.47
C ALA A 12 -13.09 -3.97 -0.23
N LEU A 13 -11.97 -3.78 0.47
CA LEU A 13 -10.76 -3.18 -0.10
C LEU A 13 -10.18 -4.04 -1.23
N ALA A 14 -10.10 -5.36 -1.02
CA ALA A 14 -9.62 -6.29 -2.04
C ALA A 14 -10.56 -6.39 -3.25
N ALA A 15 -11.88 -6.36 -3.04
CA ALA A 15 -12.84 -6.34 -4.15
C ALA A 15 -12.68 -5.10 -5.04
N VAL A 16 -12.40 -3.94 -4.44
CA VAL A 16 -12.14 -2.69 -5.17
C VAL A 16 -10.87 -2.82 -6.01
N PHE A 17 -9.78 -3.35 -5.46
CA PHE A 17 -8.54 -3.58 -6.21
C PHE A 17 -8.66 -4.63 -7.32
N ALA A 18 -9.48 -5.67 -7.14
CA ALA A 18 -9.74 -6.63 -8.20
C ALA A 18 -10.57 -6.02 -9.36
N SER A 19 -11.47 -5.08 -9.05
CA SER A 19 -12.32 -4.43 -10.06
C SER A 19 -11.58 -3.43 -10.94
N SER A 20 -10.52 -2.77 -10.43
CA SER A 20 -9.70 -1.83 -11.21
C SER A 20 -8.84 -2.51 -12.30
N ALA A 21 -8.62 -3.83 -12.20
CA ALA A 21 -7.84 -4.58 -13.18
C ALA A 21 -8.65 -5.06 -14.41
N LEU A 22 -9.99 -4.95 -14.37
CA LEU A 22 -10.89 -5.56 -15.36
C LEU A 22 -11.47 -4.58 -16.38
N VAL A 23 -11.12 -3.29 -16.33
CA VAL A 23 -11.65 -2.32 -17.28
C VAL A 23 -10.96 -2.50 -18.64
N PRO A 24 -11.66 -2.88 -19.72
CA PRO A 24 -11.05 -3.00 -21.03
C PRO A 24 -10.59 -1.62 -21.47
N VAL A 25 -9.29 -1.48 -21.73
CA VAL A 25 -8.68 -0.27 -22.30
C VAL A 25 -9.18 -0.04 -23.74
N ALA A 26 -10.41 0.45 -23.88
CA ALA A 26 -10.90 0.99 -25.13
C ALA A 26 -10.24 2.35 -25.34
N SER A 27 -9.14 2.31 -26.10
CA SER A 27 -8.37 3.42 -26.66
C SER A 27 -9.17 4.72 -26.85
N ALA A 28 -9.07 5.62 -25.87
CA ALA A 28 -9.30 7.04 -26.02
C ALA A 28 -8.14 7.73 -25.30
N GLU A 29 -7.53 8.70 -26.00
CA GLU A 29 -6.51 9.66 -25.56
C GLU A 29 -5.97 9.43 -24.14
N ALA A 30 -4.71 8.99 -24.03
CA ALA A 30 -4.05 8.68 -22.76
C ALA A 30 -4.34 9.78 -21.73
N PRO A 31 -5.25 9.53 -20.76
CA PRO A 31 -5.41 10.44 -19.64
C PRO A 31 -4.06 10.47 -18.93
N ALA A 32 -3.72 11.59 -18.29
CA ALA A 32 -2.61 11.63 -17.35
C ALA A 32 -2.67 10.36 -16.48
N ALA A 33 -1.55 9.63 -16.37
CA ALA A 33 -1.50 8.29 -15.79
C ALA A 33 -2.40 8.24 -14.55
N ALA A 34 -3.55 7.57 -14.69
CA ALA A 34 -4.56 7.59 -13.64
C ALA A 34 -3.90 7.11 -12.34
N ALA A 35 -4.12 7.85 -11.25
CA ALA A 35 -3.59 7.48 -9.96
C ALA A 35 -4.04 6.05 -9.66
N SER A 36 -3.10 5.15 -9.41
CA SER A 36 -3.37 3.72 -9.18
C SER A 36 -2.59 3.24 -7.96
N VAL A 37 -3.12 2.27 -7.25
CA VAL A 37 -2.41 1.67 -6.11
C VAL A 37 -1.37 0.69 -6.63
N GLU A 38 -0.10 1.02 -6.42
CA GLU A 38 1.02 0.18 -6.84
C GLU A 38 1.40 -0.82 -5.74
N LYS A 39 1.44 -0.34 -4.49
CA LYS A 39 1.88 -1.13 -3.34
C LYS A 39 0.98 -0.95 -2.14
N VAL A 40 1.03 -1.93 -1.25
CA VAL A 40 0.22 -2.00 -0.03
C VAL A 40 1.13 -2.32 1.13
N VAL A 41 1.05 -1.53 2.20
CA VAL A 41 1.79 -1.78 3.43
C VAL A 41 0.87 -2.47 4.43
N VAL A 42 1.24 -3.69 4.79
CA VAL A 42 0.51 -4.58 5.69
C VAL A 42 1.22 -4.73 7.01
N GLU A 43 0.46 -4.82 8.10
CA GLU A 43 0.97 -5.14 9.44
C GLU A 43 0.95 -6.66 9.63
N GLN A 44 2.14 -7.26 9.77
CA GLN A 44 2.29 -8.69 10.11
C GLN A 44 3.29 -8.83 11.25
N ASP A 45 2.91 -9.55 12.32
CA ASP A 45 3.75 -9.80 13.50
C ASP A 45 4.36 -8.53 14.12
N GLY A 46 3.63 -7.39 14.04
CA GLY A 46 4.07 -6.09 14.54
C GLY A 46 5.07 -5.36 13.65
N LYS A 47 5.41 -5.90 12.48
CA LYS A 47 6.23 -5.25 11.45
C LYS A 47 5.34 -4.69 10.34
N LEU A 48 5.75 -3.56 9.77
CA LEU A 48 5.14 -3.01 8.56
C LEU A 48 5.90 -3.55 7.36
N ILE A 49 5.20 -4.26 6.47
CA ILE A 49 5.78 -4.90 5.30
C ILE A 49 5.10 -4.34 4.05
N GLU A 50 5.87 -3.86 3.10
CA GLU A 50 5.38 -3.41 1.79
C GLU A 50 5.36 -4.60 0.80
N ILE A 51 4.19 -4.86 0.22
CA ILE A 51 3.98 -5.85 -0.85
C ILE A 51 3.30 -5.18 -2.04
N THR A 52 3.38 -5.79 -3.22
CA THR A 52 2.69 -5.26 -4.41
C THR A 52 1.17 -5.43 -4.30
N GLN A 53 0.42 -4.58 -5.02
CA GLN A 53 -1.04 -4.72 -5.12
C GLN A 53 -1.43 -6.14 -5.61
N LYS A 54 -0.67 -6.68 -6.57
CA LYS A 54 -0.89 -8.03 -7.10
C LYS A 54 -0.77 -9.09 -6.01
N GLU A 55 0.31 -9.06 -5.23
CA GLU A 55 0.53 -10.01 -4.12
C GLU A 55 -0.59 -9.92 -3.07
N TYR A 56 -1.07 -8.70 -2.77
CA TYR A 56 -2.20 -8.52 -1.88
C TYR A 56 -3.49 -9.16 -2.42
N ILE A 57 -3.79 -8.99 -3.72
CA ILE A 57 -4.96 -9.62 -4.35
C ILE A 57 -4.81 -11.15 -4.34
N ASP A 58 -3.63 -11.68 -4.66
CA ASP A 58 -3.36 -13.11 -4.68
C ASP A 58 -3.56 -13.73 -3.27
N LEU A 59 -3.10 -13.05 -2.21
CA LEU A 59 -3.37 -13.44 -0.82
C LEU A 59 -4.86 -13.44 -0.49
N PHE A 60 -5.58 -12.40 -0.92
CA PHE A 60 -7.02 -12.29 -0.70
C PHE A 60 -7.79 -13.42 -1.39
N LEU A 61 -7.45 -13.74 -2.64
CA LEU A 61 -8.02 -14.86 -3.38
C LEU A 61 -7.71 -16.21 -2.74
N ALA A 62 -6.56 -16.33 -2.06
CA ALA A 62 -6.21 -17.48 -1.24
C ALA A 62 -6.92 -17.52 0.14
N GLY A 63 -7.82 -16.56 0.42
CA GLY A 63 -8.58 -16.49 1.67
C GLY A 63 -7.82 -15.89 2.85
N LYS A 64 -6.69 -15.21 2.60
CA LYS A 64 -5.93 -14.49 3.62
C LYS A 64 -6.41 -13.03 3.65
N GLU A 65 -6.55 -12.47 4.85
CA GLU A 65 -6.96 -11.07 5.04
C GLU A 65 -5.86 -10.28 5.78
N PRO A 66 -4.72 -10.00 5.12
CA PRO A 66 -3.64 -9.25 5.77
C PRO A 66 -4.12 -7.84 6.10
N LYS A 67 -3.71 -7.34 7.27
CA LYS A 67 -4.18 -6.06 7.80
C LYS A 67 -3.44 -4.91 7.13
N VAL A 68 -4.09 -4.29 6.15
CA VAL A 68 -3.56 -3.11 5.45
C VAL A 68 -3.55 -1.89 6.38
N LYS A 69 -2.43 -1.18 6.41
CA LYS A 69 -2.27 0.09 7.14
C LYS A 69 -2.09 1.27 6.21
N PHE A 70 -1.32 1.09 5.14
CA PHE A 70 -1.03 2.13 4.17
C PHE A 70 -1.16 1.61 2.74
N ILE A 71 -1.40 2.53 1.83
CA ILE A 71 -1.39 2.29 0.38
C ILE A 71 -0.41 3.25 -0.27
N THR A 72 0.36 2.76 -1.22
CA THR A 72 1.31 3.55 -2.00
C THR A 72 0.80 3.62 -3.42
N LEU A 73 0.62 4.84 -3.92
CA LEU A 73 0.20 5.07 -5.30
C LEU A 73 1.40 5.00 -6.25
N ASN A 74 1.11 4.94 -7.55
CA ASN A 74 2.08 4.98 -8.64
C ASN A 74 2.91 6.27 -8.73
N ASP A 75 2.55 7.32 -7.99
CA ASP A 75 3.35 8.55 -7.82
C ASP A 75 4.27 8.50 -6.59
N GLU A 76 4.50 7.29 -6.04
CA GLU A 76 5.30 7.00 -4.84
C GLU A 76 4.78 7.67 -3.55
N LYS A 77 3.60 8.30 -3.58
CA LYS A 77 2.99 8.86 -2.37
C LYS A 77 2.24 7.79 -1.60
N THR A 78 2.49 7.76 -0.30
CA THR A 78 1.85 6.83 0.62
C THR A 78 0.74 7.52 1.39
N TYR A 79 -0.40 6.83 1.57
CA TYR A 79 -1.55 7.31 2.32
C TYR A 79 -2.01 6.23 3.30
N THR A 80 -2.64 6.64 4.39
CA THR A 80 -3.28 5.69 5.31
C THR A 80 -4.49 5.04 4.66
N VAL A 81 -4.78 3.79 5.05
CA VAL A 81 -5.98 3.09 4.60
C VAL A 81 -7.27 3.83 5.00
N GLU A 82 -7.22 4.60 6.10
CA GLU A 82 -8.32 5.44 6.58
C GLU A 82 -8.58 6.59 5.61
N GLN A 83 -7.54 7.35 5.22
CA GLN A 83 -7.66 8.39 4.20
C GLN A 83 -8.25 7.85 2.90
N TYR A 84 -7.81 6.66 2.48
CA TYR A 84 -8.33 6.01 1.28
C TYR A 84 -9.80 5.62 1.43
N THR A 85 -10.15 5.02 2.56
CA THR A 85 -11.53 4.62 2.87
C THR A 85 -12.45 5.83 2.90
N ASP A 86 -12.03 6.93 3.53
CA ASP A 86 -12.80 8.17 3.58
C ASP A 86 -12.99 8.77 2.18
N ALA A 87 -11.94 8.78 1.35
CA ALA A 87 -12.04 9.22 -0.04
C ALA A 87 -12.99 8.34 -0.85
N PHE A 88 -12.91 7.02 -0.69
CA PHE A 88 -13.76 6.06 -1.38
C PHE A 88 -15.24 6.20 -0.99
N LEU A 89 -15.52 6.35 0.31
CA LEU A 89 -16.87 6.55 0.81
C LEU A 89 -17.43 7.92 0.41
N SER A 90 -16.60 8.96 0.42
CA SER A 90 -17.01 10.32 0.04
C SER A 90 -17.34 10.43 -1.46
N ASN A 91 -16.70 9.61 -2.29
CA ASN A 91 -16.90 9.58 -3.74
C ASN A 91 -17.90 8.51 -4.20
N SER A 92 -18.84 8.10 -3.35
CA SER A 92 -19.90 7.14 -3.70
C SER A 92 -19.37 5.78 -4.18
N LEU A 93 -18.28 5.30 -3.58
CA LEU A 93 -17.64 4.02 -3.90
C LEU A 93 -16.99 4.00 -5.31
N ASP A 94 -16.64 5.17 -5.84
CA ASP A 94 -15.90 5.34 -7.09
C ASP A 94 -14.39 5.36 -6.79
N ASN A 95 -13.68 4.33 -7.28
CA ASN A 95 -12.26 4.14 -7.00
C ASN A 95 -11.38 5.21 -7.66
N ASP A 96 -11.64 5.51 -8.94
CA ASP A 96 -10.86 6.49 -9.69
C ASP A 96 -10.94 7.87 -9.05
N LYS A 97 -12.17 8.30 -8.68
CA LYS A 97 -12.36 9.58 -7.97
C LYS A 97 -11.74 9.60 -6.58
N ALA A 98 -11.73 8.45 -5.89
CA ALA A 98 -11.09 8.35 -4.58
C ALA A 98 -9.57 8.52 -4.67
N LEU A 99 -8.95 7.92 -5.69
CA LEU A 99 -7.52 8.02 -5.95
C LEU A 99 -7.13 9.42 -6.41
N GLU A 100 -7.94 10.05 -7.26
CA GLU A 100 -7.79 11.46 -7.64
C GLU A 100 -7.85 12.36 -6.40
N GLN A 101 -8.89 12.23 -5.57
CA GLN A 101 -9.03 13.00 -4.34
C GLN A 101 -7.85 12.81 -3.37
N LEU A 102 -7.32 11.60 -3.24
CA LEU A 102 -6.13 11.34 -2.41
C LEU A 102 -4.92 12.09 -2.94
N SER A 103 -4.65 11.97 -4.25
CA SER A 103 -3.49 12.57 -4.88
C SER A 103 -3.51 14.12 -4.84
N GLU A 104 -4.70 14.73 -4.87
CA GLU A 104 -4.87 16.18 -4.91
C GLU A 104 -5.10 16.84 -3.54
N LYS A 105 -5.80 16.16 -2.61
CA LYS A 105 -6.33 16.78 -1.39
C LYS A 105 -5.84 16.14 -0.11
N ALA A 106 -5.36 14.90 -0.15
CA ALA A 106 -4.86 14.24 1.05
C ALA A 106 -3.39 14.56 1.27
N THR A 107 -3.00 14.59 2.55
CA THR A 107 -1.58 14.71 2.92
C THR A 107 -0.95 13.32 2.88
N ALA A 108 0.07 13.17 2.04
CA ALA A 108 0.89 11.97 2.02
C ALA A 108 1.60 11.76 3.36
N VAL A 109 1.75 10.50 3.75
CA VAL A 109 2.45 10.08 4.97
C VAL A 109 3.73 9.37 4.58
N THR A 110 4.72 9.39 5.48
CA THR A 110 5.96 8.63 5.32
C THR A 110 6.06 7.66 6.50
N PRO A 111 5.55 6.42 6.36
CA PRO A 111 5.61 5.45 7.44
C PRO A 111 7.06 5.08 7.75
N GLU A 112 7.40 5.04 9.03
CA GLU A 112 8.73 4.61 9.50
C GLU A 112 8.79 3.09 9.62
N ASN A 113 9.99 2.51 9.44
CA ASN A 113 10.26 1.08 9.62
C ASN A 113 9.43 0.16 8.69
N VAL A 114 9.12 0.62 7.47
CA VAL A 114 8.54 -0.24 6.44
C VAL A 114 9.64 -1.08 5.82
N LEU A 115 9.48 -2.40 5.91
CA LEU A 115 10.36 -3.37 5.28
C LEU A 115 9.79 -3.76 3.92
N PRO A 116 10.59 -3.84 2.85
CA PRO A 116 10.15 -4.51 1.64
C PRO A 116 9.84 -5.98 1.97
N GLY A 117 8.86 -6.57 1.30
CA GLY A 117 8.54 -7.99 1.46
C GLY A 117 7.95 -8.59 0.22
N LYS A 118 7.71 -9.90 0.29
CA LYS A 118 7.11 -10.71 -0.77
C LYS A 118 6.21 -11.77 -0.22
N VAL A 119 5.31 -12.26 -1.06
CA VAL A 119 4.48 -13.44 -0.73
C VAL A 119 5.21 -14.71 -1.17
N ASN A 120 5.44 -15.63 -0.24
CA ASN A 120 6.05 -16.93 -0.55
C ASN A 120 5.04 -17.91 -1.18
N GLU A 121 5.51 -19.06 -1.63
CA GLU A 121 4.68 -20.10 -2.27
C GLU A 121 3.59 -20.66 -1.32
N ASP A 122 3.77 -20.53 -0.01
CA ASP A 122 2.81 -20.92 1.03
C ASP A 122 1.73 -19.84 1.31
N GLY A 123 1.76 -18.70 0.60
CA GLY A 123 0.83 -17.60 0.81
C GLY A 123 1.02 -16.87 2.14
N GLN A 124 2.27 -16.76 2.60
CA GLN A 124 2.69 -15.97 3.76
C GLN A 124 3.49 -14.76 3.30
N ILE A 125 3.31 -13.62 3.96
CA ILE A 125 4.13 -12.43 3.70
C ILE A 125 5.44 -12.61 4.46
N VAL A 126 6.55 -12.50 3.74
CA VAL A 126 7.90 -12.58 4.27
C VAL A 126 8.55 -11.22 4.07
N ALA A 127 9.04 -10.62 5.16
CA ALA A 127 9.85 -9.42 5.05
C ALA A 127 11.19 -9.79 4.42
N ASP A 128 11.60 -9.03 3.41
CA ASP A 128 12.97 -9.03 2.91
C ASP A 128 13.80 -8.26 3.95
N GLU A 129 14.12 -8.94 5.04
CA GLU A 129 15.14 -8.49 5.99
C GLU A 129 16.50 -8.64 5.30
N THR A 130 16.74 -7.89 4.23
CA THR A 130 18.11 -7.66 3.81
C THR A 130 18.78 -6.97 5.00
N PRO A 131 19.77 -7.58 5.67
CA PRO A 131 20.51 -6.86 6.67
C PRO A 131 21.23 -5.75 5.92
N GLU A 132 20.68 -4.53 5.95
CA GLU A 132 21.53 -3.36 5.97
C GLU A 132 22.28 -3.40 7.31
N GLU A 133 23.18 -4.37 7.47
CA GLU A 133 24.51 -4.04 7.95
C GLU A 133 25.02 -3.00 6.95
N LYS A 134 24.62 -1.74 7.18
CA LYS A 134 25.58 -0.67 7.13
C LYS A 134 26.73 -1.18 7.96
N VAL A 135 27.70 -1.77 7.28
CA VAL A 135 29.10 -1.72 7.61
C VAL A 135 29.39 -0.22 7.77
N ASN A 136 28.95 0.33 8.89
CA ASN A 136 29.57 1.47 9.51
C ASN A 136 30.92 0.91 9.95
N GLU A 137 31.83 0.73 8.98
CA GLU A 137 33.25 1.00 9.15
C GLU A 137 33.35 2.46 9.59
N THR A 138 32.88 2.70 10.81
CA THR A 138 33.26 3.81 11.65
C THR A 138 34.75 3.61 11.77
N PHE A 139 35.52 4.25 10.88
CA PHE A 139 36.35 5.36 11.30
C PHE A 139 36.85 5.20 12.74
N PHE A 140 37.57 4.10 13.03
CA PHE A 140 38.45 4.04 14.17
C PHE A 140 39.68 4.84 13.79
N TYR A 141 39.54 6.15 14.03
CA TYR A 141 40.54 7.04 14.58
C TYR A 141 41.93 7.04 13.93
N ASN A 142 42.22 8.19 13.31
CA ASN A 142 43.52 8.83 13.33
C ASN A 142 44.32 8.59 14.64
N LEU A 143 45.65 8.57 14.47
CA LEU A 143 46.65 9.04 15.45
C LEU A 143 47.12 8.03 16.52
N ALA A 144 48.08 7.17 16.16
CA ALA A 144 49.38 7.02 16.85
C ALA A 144 50.16 5.78 16.36
N ALA A 145 51.11 5.98 15.45
CA ALA A 145 52.46 5.37 15.44
C ALA A 145 53.26 5.92 14.26
#